data_AF-A0A255HLR4-F1
#
_entry.id   AF-A0A255HLR4-F1
#
_cell.length_a   1.000
_cell.length_b   1.000
_cell.length_c   1.000
_cell.angle_alpha   90.00
_cell.angle_beta   90.00
_cell.angle_gamma   90.00
#
_symmetry.space_group_name_H-M   'P 1'
#
loop_
_entity.id
_entity.type
_entity.pdbx_description
1 polymer ?
#
loop_
_entity_poly.entity_id
_entity_poly.type
_entity_poly.pdbx_seq_one_letter_code
_entity_poly.pdbx_strand_id
1 'polypeptide(L)'
;MKEETMQLAPAIGCDVAGRRLDLRYLGCRELGYGHHSALPLHPFALRLPASMLDSLVGAECDAFVQTCRDDDALLGECDLPALRDAGYPNLAAMLRRHRPLLAELLVDYLYRELLEEIARRCGAEPYRPRRNADGRAYFTVNALQAVRYVDDEVLLEGQGYFGVYIIWLEQINA
;
A
#
# COMPACT_ATOMS: atom_id res chain seq x y z
N MET A 1 -23.09 -10.56 -23.45
CA MET A 1 -22.50 -10.83 -22.13
C MET A 1 -22.52 -9.52 -21.36
N LYS A 2 -23.22 -9.45 -20.23
CA LYS A 2 -23.25 -8.26 -19.38
C LYS A 2 -21.93 -8.23 -18.61
N GLU A 3 -21.18 -7.15 -18.74
CA GLU A 3 -20.09 -6.84 -17.82
C GLU A 3 -20.70 -6.67 -16.42
N GLU A 4 -20.49 -7.67 -15.57
CA GLU A 4 -20.75 -7.53 -14.14
C GLU A 4 -19.76 -6.49 -13.60
N THR A 5 -20.26 -5.27 -13.43
CA THR A 5 -19.60 -4.27 -12.59
C THR A 5 -19.66 -4.80 -11.16
N MET A 6 -18.68 -5.60 -10.78
CA MET A 6 -18.50 -6.04 -9.40
C MET A 6 -18.17 -4.78 -8.57
N GLN A 7 -19.19 -4.22 -7.92
CA GLN A 7 -19.04 -3.16 -6.94
C GLN A 7 -18.19 -3.69 -5.77
N LEU A 8 -16.87 -3.46 -5.85
CA LEU A 8 -15.86 -3.79 -4.84
C LEU A 8 -15.95 -2.89 -3.58
N ALA A 9 -16.75 -1.83 -3.64
CA ALA A 9 -16.84 -0.78 -2.62
C ALA A 9 -17.35 -1.21 -1.21
N PRO A 10 -18.14 -2.29 -0.99
CA PRO A 10 -18.56 -2.62 0.36
C PRO A 10 -17.52 -3.41 1.17
N ALA A 11 -16.50 -4.00 0.53
CA ALA A 11 -15.56 -4.90 1.22
C ALA A 11 -14.28 -4.22 1.73
N ILE A 12 -13.80 -3.17 1.06
CA ILE A 12 -12.61 -2.44 1.49
C ILE A 12 -13.02 -1.20 2.28
N GLY A 13 -12.31 -0.94 3.37
CA GLY A 13 -12.60 0.18 4.22
C GLY A 13 -11.41 0.80 4.87
N CYS A 14 -11.39 2.12 5.01
CA CYS A 14 -10.36 2.82 5.76
C CYS A 14 -10.99 3.81 6.73
N ASP A 15 -10.63 3.71 8.00
CA ASP A 15 -11.00 4.67 9.04
C ASP A 15 -9.79 5.51 9.40
N VAL A 16 -9.93 6.83 9.29
CA VAL A 16 -8.89 7.81 9.64
C VAL A 16 -9.43 8.66 10.77
N ALA A 17 -8.76 8.64 11.93
CA ALA A 17 -9.21 9.39 13.12
C ALA A 17 -10.71 9.18 13.46
N GLY A 18 -11.21 7.95 13.32
CA GLY A 18 -12.60 7.59 13.62
C GLY A 18 -13.63 7.96 12.54
N ARG A 19 -13.18 8.38 11.34
CA ARG A 19 -14.05 8.72 10.21
C ARG A 19 -13.73 7.84 9.01
N ARG A 20 -14.79 7.34 8.35
CA ARG A 20 -14.67 6.58 7.11
C ARG A 20 -14.09 7.46 5.99
N LEU A 21 -12.98 7.02 5.40
CA LEU A 21 -12.36 7.64 4.25
C LEU A 21 -13.05 7.19 2.95
N ASP A 22 -13.24 8.13 2.03
CA ASP A 22 -13.56 7.82 0.64
C ASP A 22 -12.26 7.44 -0.08
N LEU A 23 -12.12 6.15 -0.38
CA LEU A 23 -10.88 5.54 -0.89
C LEU A 23 -10.45 6.06 -2.27
N ARG A 24 -11.32 6.79 -2.99
CA ARG A 24 -10.93 7.53 -4.21
C ARG A 24 -9.90 8.62 -3.95
N TYR A 25 -9.78 9.05 -2.69
CA TYR A 25 -8.85 10.06 -2.22
C TYR A 25 -7.74 9.47 -1.35
N LEU A 26 -7.52 8.15 -1.43
CA LEU A 26 -6.37 7.49 -0.85
C LEU A 26 -5.15 7.70 -1.76
N GLY A 27 -4.01 7.98 -1.15
CA GLY A 27 -2.71 7.92 -1.81
C GLY A 27 -1.61 7.49 -0.87
N CYS A 28 -0.40 7.48 -1.40
CA CYS A 28 0.81 7.19 -0.64
C CYS A 28 1.86 8.30 -0.86
N ARG A 29 2.69 8.51 0.15
CA ARG A 29 3.84 9.39 0.05
C ARG A 29 4.95 8.64 -0.67
N GLU A 30 5.35 9.13 -1.84
CA GLU A 30 6.47 8.55 -2.58
C GLU A 30 7.81 8.94 -1.95
N LEU A 31 8.14 10.24 -1.95
CA LEU A 31 9.42 10.73 -1.43
C LEU A 31 9.38 10.96 0.08
N GLY A 32 10.32 10.32 0.79
CA GLY A 32 10.39 10.37 2.25
C GLY A 32 9.28 9.59 2.93
N TYR A 33 8.80 8.51 2.32
CA TYR A 33 7.95 7.52 3.00
C TYR A 33 8.58 7.10 4.34
N GLY A 34 7.77 6.98 5.38
CA GLY A 34 8.26 6.69 6.73
C GLY A 34 8.95 7.86 7.44
N HIS A 35 9.36 8.92 6.73
CA HIS A 35 10.08 10.03 7.34
C HIS A 35 9.13 11.01 8.04
N HIS A 36 9.74 11.92 8.80
CA HIS A 36 9.03 13.03 9.44
C HIS A 36 8.14 13.80 8.45
N SER A 37 6.98 14.22 8.93
CA SER A 37 6.01 15.02 8.19
C SER A 37 5.77 16.33 8.93
N ALA A 38 5.87 17.45 8.20
CA ALA A 38 5.46 18.76 8.70
C ALA A 38 3.93 18.89 8.85
N LEU A 39 3.16 18.04 8.17
CA LEU A 39 1.71 17.97 8.31
C LEU A 39 1.32 17.04 9.47
N PRO A 40 0.25 17.36 10.23
CA PRO A 40 -0.24 16.51 11.31
C PRO A 40 -0.54 15.09 10.82
N LEU A 41 0.05 14.11 11.49
CA LEU A 41 -0.19 12.71 11.21
C LEU A 41 -1.43 12.20 11.96
N HIS A 42 -2.27 11.48 11.23
CA HIS A 42 -3.46 10.82 11.72
C HIS A 42 -3.29 9.31 11.60
N PRO A 43 -3.61 8.54 12.66
CA PRO A 43 -3.66 7.09 12.54
C PRO A 43 -4.79 6.68 11.60
N PHE A 44 -4.53 5.64 10.82
CA PHE A 44 -5.53 5.00 9.97
C PHE A 44 -5.55 3.49 10.18
N ALA A 45 -6.71 2.90 9.90
CA ALA A 45 -6.91 1.45 9.85
C ALA A 45 -7.66 1.11 8.56
N LEU A 46 -6.96 0.45 7.63
CA LEU A 46 -7.53 -0.04 6.38
C LEU A 46 -7.77 -1.54 6.48
N ARG A 47 -9.00 -1.98 6.20
CA ARG A 47 -9.45 -3.38 6.22
C ARG A 47 -9.87 -3.81 4.83
N LEU A 48 -9.49 -5.02 4.46
CA LEU A 48 -9.95 -5.70 3.25
C LEU A 48 -9.98 -7.22 3.47
N PRO A 49 -10.79 -7.98 2.72
CA PRO A 49 -10.69 -9.44 2.72
C PRO A 49 -9.33 -9.91 2.22
N ALA A 50 -8.74 -10.91 2.87
CA ALA A 50 -7.46 -11.50 2.48
C ALA A 50 -7.51 -12.14 1.09
N SER A 51 -8.67 -12.63 0.66
CA SER A 51 -8.90 -13.16 -0.69
C SER A 51 -8.71 -12.12 -1.79
N MET A 52 -8.74 -10.83 -1.47
CA MET A 52 -8.54 -9.77 -2.45
C MET A 52 -7.06 -9.49 -2.74
N LEU A 53 -6.14 -9.89 -1.86
CA LEU A 53 -4.71 -9.58 -2.01
C LEU A 53 -4.14 -10.08 -3.35
N ASP A 54 -4.54 -11.26 -3.79
CA ASP A 54 -4.10 -11.81 -5.08
C ASP A 54 -4.44 -10.90 -6.25
N SER A 55 -5.68 -10.44 -6.29
CA SER A 55 -6.10 -9.52 -7.33
C SER A 55 -5.46 -8.13 -7.19
N LEU A 56 -5.08 -7.70 -5.98
CA LEU A 56 -4.61 -6.34 -5.71
C LEU A 56 -3.09 -6.17 -5.89
N VAL A 57 -2.30 -7.21 -5.63
CA VAL A 57 -0.83 -7.10 -5.62
C VAL A 57 -0.14 -8.41 -6.02
N GLY A 58 -0.87 -9.43 -6.48
CA GLY A 58 -0.29 -10.74 -6.76
C GLY A 58 0.77 -10.72 -7.85
N ALA A 59 0.49 -10.03 -8.96
CA ALA A 59 1.43 -9.94 -10.08
C ALA A 59 2.71 -9.18 -9.68
N GLU A 60 2.56 -8.07 -8.97
CA GLU A 60 3.64 -7.21 -8.51
C GLU A 60 4.48 -7.91 -7.43
N CYS A 61 3.83 -8.62 -6.49
CA CYS A 61 4.50 -9.43 -5.48
C CYS A 61 5.32 -10.55 -6.11
N ASP A 62 4.74 -11.31 -7.04
CA ASP A 62 5.43 -12.43 -7.68
C ASP A 62 6.61 -11.93 -8.55
N ALA A 63 6.44 -10.81 -9.26
CA ALA A 63 7.51 -10.17 -10.02
C ALA A 63 8.63 -9.65 -9.12
N PHE A 64 8.30 -9.05 -7.97
CA PHE A 64 9.27 -8.62 -6.96
C PHE A 64 10.09 -9.80 -6.45
N VAL A 65 9.41 -10.87 -6.01
CA VAL A 65 10.06 -12.08 -5.49
C VAL A 65 10.98 -12.71 -6.54
N GLN A 66 10.54 -12.75 -7.81
CA GLN A 66 11.36 -13.26 -8.91
C GLN A 66 12.61 -12.40 -9.14
N THR A 67 12.46 -11.06 -9.12
CA THR A 67 13.61 -10.13 -9.21
C THR A 67 14.61 -10.38 -8.09
N CYS A 68 14.16 -10.47 -6.83
CA CYS A 68 15.04 -10.77 -5.70
C CYS A 68 15.79 -12.10 -5.88
N ARG A 69 15.10 -13.13 -6.37
CA ARG A 69 15.73 -14.43 -6.63
C ARG A 69 16.84 -14.35 -7.69
N ASP A 70 16.58 -13.62 -8.76
CA ASP A 70 17.52 -13.49 -9.86
C ASP A 70 18.73 -12.63 -9.46
N ASP A 71 18.50 -11.54 -8.71
CA ASP A 71 19.55 -10.68 -8.17
C ASP A 71 20.44 -11.43 -7.16
N ASP A 72 19.85 -12.19 -6.23
CA ASP A 72 20.60 -13.01 -5.28
C ASP A 72 21.50 -14.04 -5.99
N ALA A 73 21.01 -14.62 -7.09
CA ALA A 73 21.78 -15.57 -7.90
C ALA A 73 22.91 -14.91 -8.71
N LEU A 74 22.71 -13.66 -9.14
CA LEU A 74 23.67 -12.91 -9.95
C LEU A 74 24.78 -12.27 -9.10
N LEU A 75 24.39 -11.65 -7.98
CA LEU A 75 25.27 -10.81 -7.16
C LEU A 75 25.88 -11.58 -5.98
N GLY A 76 25.27 -12.69 -5.56
CA GLY A 76 25.70 -13.46 -4.39
C GLY A 76 25.45 -12.76 -3.05
N GLU A 77 24.76 -11.62 -3.08
CA GLU A 77 24.28 -10.87 -1.91
C GLU A 77 22.77 -11.14 -1.75
N CYS A 78 22.27 -11.13 -0.51
CA CYS A 78 20.86 -11.43 -0.23
C CYS A 78 20.32 -10.41 0.77
N ASP A 79 19.60 -9.43 0.25
CA ASP A 79 19.03 -8.33 1.05
C ASP A 79 17.81 -8.77 1.86
N LEU A 80 17.14 -9.84 1.42
CA LEU A 80 15.97 -10.42 2.09
C LEU A 80 16.20 -11.89 2.49
N PRO A 81 17.02 -12.16 3.54
CA PRO A 81 17.30 -13.53 3.98
C PRO A 81 16.03 -14.34 4.29
N ALA A 82 15.03 -13.70 4.91
CA ALA A 82 13.76 -14.36 5.22
C ALA A 82 13.00 -14.84 3.96
N LEU A 83 13.10 -14.10 2.85
CA LEU A 83 12.49 -14.48 1.57
C LEU A 83 13.21 -15.68 0.94
N ARG A 84 14.54 -15.66 0.95
CA ARG A 84 15.38 -16.78 0.49
C ARG A 84 15.15 -18.03 1.32
N ASP A 85 15.17 -17.90 2.65
CA ASP A 85 15.03 -19.02 3.57
C ASP A 85 13.62 -19.66 3.46
N ALA A 86 12.61 -18.88 3.04
CA ALA A 86 11.28 -19.39 2.68
C ALA A 86 11.21 -20.02 1.28
N GLY A 87 12.27 -19.93 0.48
CA GLY A 87 12.37 -20.51 -0.86
C GLY A 87 11.73 -19.67 -1.97
N TYR A 88 11.70 -18.35 -1.83
CA TYR A 88 11.05 -17.41 -2.77
C TYR A 88 9.60 -17.81 -3.12
N PRO A 89 8.73 -17.96 -2.11
CA PRO A 89 7.34 -18.34 -2.35
C PRO A 89 6.59 -17.25 -3.15
N ASN A 90 5.71 -17.65 -4.06
CA ASN A 90 4.77 -16.72 -4.66
C ASN A 90 3.68 -16.28 -3.66
N LEU A 91 2.88 -15.27 -3.99
CA LEU A 91 1.85 -14.72 -3.12
C LEU A 91 0.90 -15.81 -2.60
N ALA A 92 0.43 -16.71 -3.46
CA ALA A 92 -0.47 -17.80 -3.08
C ALA A 92 0.17 -18.76 -2.05
N ALA A 93 1.47 -19.03 -2.16
CA ALA A 93 2.21 -19.79 -1.16
C ALA A 93 2.37 -18.99 0.14
N MET A 94 2.67 -17.69 0.05
CA MET A 94 2.80 -16.82 1.22
C MET A 94 1.49 -16.69 2.01
N LEU A 95 0.35 -16.47 1.34
CA LEU A 95 -0.96 -16.38 1.98
C LEU A 95 -1.33 -17.63 2.79
N ARG A 96 -0.83 -18.81 2.36
CA ARG A 96 -1.09 -20.10 3.02
C ARG A 96 -0.11 -20.42 4.15
N ARG A 97 1.17 -20.04 4.00
CA ARG A 97 2.25 -20.56 4.86
C ARG A 97 3.23 -19.52 5.39
N HIS A 98 3.27 -18.34 4.80
CA HIS A 98 4.25 -17.30 5.13
C HIS A 98 3.60 -15.91 5.27
N ARG A 99 2.43 -15.84 5.94
CA ARG A 99 1.70 -14.58 6.17
C ARG A 99 2.55 -13.50 6.86
N PRO A 100 3.40 -13.80 7.87
CA PRO A 100 4.29 -12.79 8.45
C PRO A 100 5.27 -12.20 7.44
N LEU A 101 5.88 -13.03 6.60
CA LEU A 101 6.77 -12.56 5.53
C LEU A 101 6.01 -11.66 4.53
N LEU A 102 4.81 -12.06 4.12
CA LEU A 102 3.99 -11.22 3.25
C LEU A 102 3.62 -9.89 3.92
N ALA A 103 3.33 -9.89 5.22
CA ALA A 103 3.09 -8.64 5.94
C ALA A 103 4.29 -7.69 5.87
N GLU A 104 5.51 -8.19 6.09
CA GLU A 104 6.74 -7.40 5.97
C GLU A 104 6.92 -6.86 4.54
N LEU A 105 6.75 -7.71 3.52
CA LEU A 105 6.85 -7.27 2.13
C LEU A 105 5.83 -6.19 1.77
N LEU A 106 4.60 -6.29 2.28
CA LEU A 106 3.56 -5.29 2.10
C LEU A 106 3.89 -3.96 2.79
N VAL A 107 4.56 -3.98 3.94
CA VAL A 107 4.97 -2.76 4.67
C VAL A 107 6.10 -2.04 3.95
N ASP A 108 7.14 -2.78 3.58
CA ASP A 108 8.43 -2.20 3.21
C ASP A 108 8.61 -2.03 1.70
N TYR A 109 8.00 -2.90 0.89
CA TYR A 109 8.30 -3.00 -0.55
C TYR A 109 7.09 -2.83 -1.46
N LEU A 110 5.90 -3.31 -1.05
CA LEU A 110 4.71 -3.38 -1.91
C LEU A 110 3.58 -2.44 -1.47
N TYR A 111 3.83 -1.55 -0.50
CA TYR A 111 2.79 -0.66 0.04
C TYR A 111 2.21 0.26 -1.03
N ARG A 112 3.05 0.75 -1.96
CA ARG A 112 2.62 1.70 -2.99
C ARG A 112 1.68 1.01 -3.97
N GLU A 113 2.12 -0.10 -4.54
CA GLU A 113 1.37 -0.89 -5.52
C GLU A 113 0.00 -1.29 -4.94
N LEU A 114 -0.01 -1.73 -3.68
CA LEU A 114 -1.24 -2.08 -2.98
C LEU A 114 -2.19 -0.87 -2.79
N LEU A 115 -1.69 0.25 -2.28
CA LEU A 115 -2.53 1.43 -2.00
C LEU A 115 -3.05 2.09 -3.28
N GLU A 116 -2.23 2.14 -4.32
CA GLU A 116 -2.62 2.67 -5.64
C GLU A 116 -3.69 1.80 -6.30
N GLU A 117 -3.53 0.48 -6.28
CA GLU A 117 -4.51 -0.44 -6.85
C GLU A 117 -5.85 -0.39 -6.10
N ILE A 118 -5.82 -0.27 -4.76
CA ILE A 118 -7.03 -0.04 -3.95
C ILE A 118 -7.72 1.26 -4.39
N ALA A 119 -6.99 2.38 -4.45
CA ALA A 119 -7.55 3.67 -4.84
C ALA A 119 -8.15 3.61 -6.26
N ARG A 120 -7.42 3.00 -7.21
CA ARG A 120 -7.86 2.83 -8.60
C ARG A 120 -9.16 2.05 -8.69
N ARG A 121 -9.29 0.93 -7.97
CA ARG A 121 -10.54 0.14 -7.94
C ARG A 121 -11.72 0.87 -7.31
N CYS A 122 -11.45 1.80 -6.40
CA CYS A 122 -12.47 2.66 -5.82
C CYS A 122 -12.87 3.82 -6.74
N GLY A 123 -12.20 4.00 -7.89
CA GLY A 123 -12.51 5.06 -8.86
C GLY A 123 -11.64 6.30 -8.71
N ALA A 124 -10.44 6.18 -8.13
CA ALA A 124 -9.44 7.23 -8.23
C ALA A 124 -9.08 7.45 -9.71
N GLU A 125 -9.10 8.71 -10.14
CA GLU A 125 -8.61 9.06 -11.46
C GLU A 125 -7.07 9.17 -11.44
N PRO A 126 -6.39 8.85 -12.55
CA PRO A 126 -4.94 9.00 -12.67
C PRO A 126 -4.48 10.42 -12.31
N TYR A 127 -3.30 10.50 -11.72
CA TYR A 127 -2.66 11.67 -11.11
C TYR A 127 -3.07 13.01 -11.75
N ARG A 128 -3.86 13.79 -11.00
CA ARG A 128 -3.91 15.25 -11.13
C ARG A 128 -3.68 15.84 -9.75
N PRO A 129 -3.00 17.00 -9.61
CA PRO A 129 -2.94 17.70 -8.35
C PRO A 129 -4.35 18.18 -7.99
N ARG A 130 -5.10 17.36 -7.26
CA ARG A 130 -6.54 17.56 -6.99
C ARG A 130 -6.73 18.13 -5.59
N ARG A 131 -6.93 19.45 -5.51
CA ARG A 131 -8.04 19.92 -4.68
C ARG A 131 -9.31 19.48 -5.42
N ASN A 132 -10.12 18.64 -4.81
CA ASN A 132 -11.48 18.41 -5.32
C ASN A 132 -12.28 19.72 -5.21
N ALA A 133 -13.26 19.89 -6.10
CA ALA A 133 -14.13 21.06 -6.14
C ALA A 133 -14.88 21.30 -4.82
N ASP A 134 -15.03 20.26 -4.00
CA ASP A 134 -15.73 20.26 -2.71
C ASP A 134 -14.81 20.53 -1.50
N GLY A 135 -13.51 20.74 -1.70
CA GLY A 135 -12.57 21.10 -0.63
C GLY A 135 -12.20 19.98 0.37
N ARG A 136 -12.50 18.70 0.08
CA ARG A 136 -12.10 17.56 0.93
C ARG A 136 -10.65 17.18 0.67
N ALA A 137 -9.81 17.21 1.71
CA ALA A 137 -8.40 16.89 1.57
C ALA A 137 -8.15 15.42 1.19
N TYR A 138 -7.18 15.22 0.30
CA TYR A 138 -6.61 13.91 -0.03
C TYR A 138 -5.92 13.31 1.19
N PHE A 139 -6.11 12.02 1.46
CA PHE A 139 -5.41 11.34 2.54
C PHE A 139 -4.20 10.60 1.98
N THR A 140 -3.02 11.08 2.33
CA THR A 140 -1.74 10.51 1.90
C THR A 140 -1.18 9.65 3.02
N VAL A 141 -1.06 8.34 2.78
CA VAL A 141 -0.36 7.42 3.69
C VAL A 141 1.11 7.84 3.76
N ASN A 142 1.56 8.23 4.94
CA ASN A 142 2.95 8.60 5.20
C ASN A 142 3.80 7.37 5.50
N ALA A 143 3.24 6.42 6.23
CA ALA A 143 3.87 5.17 6.61
C ALA A 143 2.81 4.13 6.92
N LEU A 144 2.88 2.98 6.26
CA LEU A 144 2.32 1.73 6.77
C LEU A 144 3.26 1.25 7.87
N GLN A 145 2.70 0.87 9.01
CA GLN A 145 3.47 0.46 10.19
C GLN A 145 3.24 -1.02 10.51
N ALA A 146 2.09 -1.56 10.14
CA ALA A 146 1.79 -2.96 10.33
C ALA A 146 0.79 -3.46 9.29
N VAL A 147 0.97 -4.72 8.91
CA VAL A 147 -0.05 -5.54 8.25
C VAL A 147 -0.33 -6.74 9.14
N ARG A 148 -1.60 -6.97 9.47
CA ARG A 148 -2.05 -8.06 10.33
C ARG A 148 -3.14 -8.85 9.62
N TYR A 149 -3.15 -10.16 9.86
CA TYR A 149 -4.22 -11.03 9.41
C TYR A 149 -5.12 -11.31 10.60
N VAL A 150 -6.40 -10.94 10.49
CA VAL A 150 -7.42 -11.17 11.53
C VAL A 150 -8.55 -11.92 10.86
N ASP A 151 -8.72 -13.19 11.22
CA ASP A 151 -9.65 -14.11 10.56
C ASP A 151 -9.39 -14.16 9.03
N ASP A 152 -10.40 -13.81 8.23
CA ASP A 152 -10.35 -13.73 6.77
C ASP A 152 -10.04 -12.32 6.25
N GLU A 153 -9.72 -11.37 7.13
CA GLU A 153 -9.39 -9.99 6.80
C GLU A 153 -7.89 -9.70 6.96
N VAL A 154 -7.47 -8.67 6.24
CA VAL A 154 -6.16 -8.05 6.35
C VAL A 154 -6.37 -6.64 6.86
N LEU A 155 -5.70 -6.31 7.95
CA LEU A 155 -5.72 -5.02 8.60
C LEU A 155 -4.36 -4.33 8.36
N LEU A 156 -4.40 -3.21 7.67
CA LEU A 156 -3.29 -2.30 7.40
C LEU A 156 -3.39 -1.13 8.37
N GLU A 157 -2.38 -0.93 9.20
CA GLU A 157 -2.33 0.15 10.18
C GLU A 157 -1.12 1.02 9.93
N GLY A 158 -1.30 2.32 10.12
CA GLY A 158 -0.22 3.26 9.96
C GLY A 158 -0.66 4.68 10.21
N GLN A 159 0.11 5.61 9.63
CA GLN A 159 -0.13 7.03 9.76
C GLN A 159 -0.10 7.71 8.40
N GLY A 160 -0.95 8.73 8.24
CA GLY A 160 -0.99 9.56 7.05
C GLY A 160 -1.46 10.97 7.38
N TYR A 161 -1.51 11.85 6.40
CA TYR A 161 -1.93 13.23 6.57
C TYR A 161 -2.93 13.64 5.50
N PHE A 162 -3.72 14.65 5.83
CA PHE A 162 -4.59 15.31 4.88
C PHE A 162 -3.85 16.43 4.16
N GLY A 163 -3.81 16.38 2.83
CA GLY A 163 -3.21 17.43 1.99
C GLY A 163 -2.20 16.91 0.97
N VAL A 164 -1.63 17.85 0.22
CA VAL A 164 -0.56 17.59 -0.75
C VAL A 164 0.75 18.03 -0.12
N TYR A 165 1.72 17.11 -0.07
CA TYR A 165 3.08 17.46 0.35
C TYR A 165 3.77 18.16 -0.81
N ILE A 166 3.84 19.48 -0.76
CA ILE A 166 4.71 20.25 -1.65
C ILE A 166 6.08 20.23 -0.96
N ILE A 167 7.00 19.41 -1.47
CA ILE A 167 8.40 19.55 -1.11
C ILE A 167 8.83 20.89 -1.70
N TRP A 168 8.87 21.94 -0.87
CA TRP A 168 9.61 23.14 -1.24
C TRP A 168 11.07 22.69 -1.32
N LEU A 169 11.59 22.55 -2.54
CA LEU A 169 13.01 22.76 -2.78
C LEU A 169 13.23 24.22 -2.38
N GLU A 170 13.58 24.47 -1.12
CA GLU A 170 14.20 25.73 -0.76
C GLU A 170 15.39 25.87 -1.70
N GLN A 171 15.32 26.85 -2.60
CA GLN A 171 16.47 27.28 -3.36
C GLN A 171 17.55 27.59 -2.33
N ILE A 172 18.57 26.74 -2.28
CA ILE A 172 19.83 27.07 -1.63
C ILE A 172 20.37 28.28 -2.40
N ASN A 173 20.03 29.48 -1.92
CA ASN A 173 20.77 30.68 -2.27
C ASN A 173 22.12 30.55 -1.56
N ALA A 174 23.09 29.98 -2.28
CA ALA A 174 24.51 30.13 -2.01
C ALA A 174 25.00 31.49 -2.53
#